data_AF-A0A6P2AY06-F1
#
_entry.id   AF-A0A6P2AY06-F1
#
_cell.length_a   1.000
_cell.length_b   1.000
_cell.length_c   1.000
_cell.angle_alpha   90.00
_cell.angle_beta   90.00
_cell.angle_gamma   90.00
#
_symmetry.space_group_name_H-M   'P 1'
#
loop_
_entity.id
_entity.type
_entity.pdbx_description
1 polymer ?
#
loop_
_entity_poly.entity_id
_entity_poly.type
_entity_poly.pdbx_seq_one_letter_code
_entity_poly.pdbx_strand_id
1 'polypeptide(L)'
;MDWNAAAVETKINLTFKHPDLLFLALSHPSYGQQINQPEQNYERLIFLGDEILHLAIADYLYHHCPYLKVTNYKGLVTKLTEPERLTKTWLHLGLGDDYPFMTLKEERPMLAQRLHNPFEAGFRALVGAIHGDRGYPQTRNWLIKHLIAPLLARHLKNTTERAELDLQQRFFGNALLKALLADWLYHHLNAVEPKYLSRFHRNLSSKEQLQQYKAKSLELGNRGAGFKTFLIQTYLAEAENNRNPYATVYDWLNREILETDEILREAIAVLLRDQKPQKWIIRNVLGYASKDYQLGRERFYEILEEEMPTT
;
A
#
# COMPACT_ATOMS: atom_id res chain seq x y z
N MET A 1 21.46 19.60 2.09
CA MET A 1 21.34 19.31 0.65
C MET A 1 20.07 19.99 0.21
N ASP A 2 20.14 20.91 -0.75
CA ASP A 2 18.94 21.58 -1.26
C ASP A 2 18.22 20.60 -2.19
N TRP A 3 17.27 19.85 -1.62
CA TRP A 3 16.43 18.91 -2.36
C TRP A 3 15.59 19.66 -3.40
N ASN A 4 15.60 19.15 -4.65
CA ASN A 4 14.76 19.66 -5.73
C ASN A 4 14.07 18.49 -6.44
N ALA A 5 12.75 18.40 -6.29
CA ALA A 5 11.93 17.35 -6.88
C ALA A 5 11.90 17.39 -8.42
N ALA A 6 12.04 18.55 -9.06
CA ALA A 6 11.83 18.73 -10.49
C ALA A 6 12.74 17.81 -11.35
N ALA A 7 13.97 17.56 -10.90
CA ALA A 7 14.90 16.67 -11.57
C ALA A 7 14.38 15.21 -11.62
N VAL A 8 13.75 14.76 -10.54
CA VAL A 8 13.18 13.42 -10.44
C VAL A 8 11.82 13.35 -11.14
N GLU A 9 10.96 14.35 -10.94
CA GLU A 9 9.64 14.45 -11.58
C GLU A 9 9.74 14.40 -13.11
N THR A 10 10.77 15.03 -13.68
CA THR A 10 11.08 14.97 -15.12
C THR A 10 11.46 13.54 -15.54
N LYS A 11 12.34 12.88 -14.77
CA LYS A 11 12.78 11.50 -15.03
C LYS A 11 11.62 10.49 -14.98
N ILE A 12 10.71 10.63 -14.02
CA ILE A 12 9.55 9.74 -13.84
C ILE A 12 8.32 10.20 -14.63
N ASN A 13 8.37 11.36 -15.29
CA ASN A 13 7.27 11.99 -16.03
C ASN A 13 5.98 12.11 -15.20
N LEU A 14 6.11 12.60 -13.96
CA LEU A 14 5.00 12.80 -13.04
C LEU A 14 5.36 13.89 -12.00
N THR A 15 4.50 14.89 -11.87
CA THR A 15 4.63 15.97 -10.86
C THR A 15 3.87 15.60 -9.59
N PHE A 16 4.51 15.81 -8.44
CA PHE A 16 3.98 15.61 -7.10
C PHE A 16 3.30 16.88 -6.59
N LYS A 17 2.22 16.71 -5.82
CA LYS A 17 1.60 17.80 -5.04
C LYS A 17 2.37 18.06 -3.75
N HIS A 18 2.91 17.00 -3.15
CA HIS A 18 3.70 17.02 -1.92
C HIS A 18 5.09 16.44 -2.20
N PRO A 19 6.07 17.28 -2.58
CA PRO A 19 7.43 16.85 -2.90
C PRO A 19 8.15 16.10 -1.77
N ASP A 20 7.73 16.28 -0.52
CA ASP A 20 8.29 15.58 0.64
C ASP A 20 8.03 14.07 0.61
N LEU A 21 6.90 13.63 0.02
CA LEU A 21 6.63 12.19 -0.19
C LEU A 21 7.60 11.60 -1.21
N LEU A 22 7.95 12.35 -2.24
CA LEU A 22 8.96 11.93 -3.21
C LEU A 22 10.34 11.87 -2.54
N PHE A 23 10.71 12.87 -1.75
CA PHE A 23 11.96 12.83 -0.98
C PHE A 23 12.04 11.59 -0.06
N LEU A 24 10.95 11.28 0.65
CA LEU A 24 10.86 10.12 1.52
C LEU A 24 11.07 8.81 0.73
N ALA A 25 10.43 8.67 -0.44
CA ALA A 25 10.59 7.51 -1.32
C ALA A 25 12.01 7.29 -1.82
N LEU A 26 12.78 8.37 -1.95
CA LEU A 26 14.17 8.35 -2.39
C LEU A 26 15.15 8.25 -1.21
N SER A 27 14.70 8.12 0.04
CA SER A 27 15.59 8.14 1.21
C SER A 27 15.79 6.74 1.80
N HIS A 28 16.99 6.20 1.63
CA HIS A 28 17.38 4.92 2.24
C HIS A 28 17.50 5.07 3.77
N PRO A 29 17.23 4.03 4.58
CA PRO A 29 17.37 4.09 6.05
C PRO A 29 18.72 4.63 6.54
N SER A 30 19.81 4.28 5.86
CA SER A 30 21.15 4.80 6.21
C SER A 30 21.29 6.31 5.99
N TYR A 31 20.55 6.90 5.05
CA TYR A 31 20.51 8.34 4.87
C TYR A 31 19.70 9.03 5.97
N GLY A 32 18.53 8.48 6.34
CA GLY A 32 17.75 8.96 7.50
C GLY A 32 18.58 8.96 8.80
N GLN A 33 19.35 7.90 9.03
CA GLN A 33 20.31 7.84 10.15
C GLN A 33 21.39 8.92 10.05
N GLN A 34 21.97 9.14 8.86
CA GLN A 34 23.01 10.15 8.63
C GLN A 34 22.54 11.57 8.97
N ILE A 35 21.26 11.89 8.73
CA ILE A 35 20.69 13.22 9.00
C ILE A 35 20.02 13.32 10.39
N ASN A 36 20.22 12.32 11.27
CA ASN A 36 19.58 12.22 12.59
C ASN A 36 18.03 12.26 12.55
N GLN A 37 17.43 11.73 11.48
CA GLN A 37 15.99 11.59 11.29
C GLN A 37 15.70 10.17 10.79
N PRO A 38 15.90 9.13 11.63
CA PRO A 38 15.80 7.73 11.21
C PRO A 38 14.43 7.35 10.65
N GLU A 39 13.37 8.07 11.02
CA GLU A 39 12.01 7.91 10.49
C GLU A 39 11.82 8.47 9.08
N GLN A 40 12.69 9.37 8.61
CA GLN A 40 12.67 9.90 7.26
C GLN A 40 13.32 8.93 6.27
N ASN A 41 12.68 7.79 6.08
CA ASN A 41 13.09 6.78 5.13
C ASN A 41 11.90 6.13 4.43
N TYR A 42 12.20 5.40 3.37
CA TYR A 42 11.21 4.84 2.47
C TYR A 42 10.42 3.62 3.00
N GLU A 43 10.70 3.08 4.19
CA GLU A 43 10.27 1.72 4.58
C GLU A 43 8.75 1.60 4.71
N ARG A 44 8.10 2.66 5.23
CA ARG A 44 6.63 2.72 5.27
C ARG A 44 6.02 2.79 3.87
N LEU A 45 6.66 3.51 2.95
CA LEU A 45 6.23 3.61 1.56
C LEU A 45 6.44 2.29 0.82
N ILE A 46 7.46 1.51 1.15
CA ILE A 46 7.66 0.15 0.62
C ILE A 46 6.48 -0.73 0.99
N PHE A 47 6.07 -0.70 2.26
CA PHE A 47 4.92 -1.48 2.74
C PHE A 47 3.64 -1.18 1.95
N LEU A 48 3.31 0.10 1.77
CA LEU A 48 2.15 0.52 0.97
C LEU A 48 2.32 0.19 -0.51
N GLY A 49 3.45 0.58 -1.09
CA GLY A 49 3.73 0.49 -2.50
C GLY A 49 3.79 -0.94 -3.03
N ASP A 50 4.20 -1.92 -2.21
CA ASP A 50 4.18 -3.33 -2.59
C ASP A 50 2.76 -3.82 -2.87
N GLU A 51 1.80 -3.54 -1.97
CA GLU A 51 0.41 -3.99 -2.17
C GLU A 51 -0.30 -3.19 -3.29
N ILE A 52 0.02 -1.90 -3.47
CA ILE A 52 -0.48 -1.12 -4.61
C ILE A 52 0.06 -1.63 -5.96
N LEU A 53 1.34 -2.02 -6.00
CA LEU A 53 1.94 -2.64 -7.19
C LEU A 53 1.22 -3.95 -7.54
N HIS A 54 0.98 -4.83 -6.55
CA HIS A 54 0.25 -6.07 -6.75
C HIS A 54 -1.18 -5.82 -7.26
N LEU A 55 -1.87 -4.81 -6.72
CA LEU A 55 -3.20 -4.42 -7.18
C LEU A 55 -3.19 -3.96 -8.63
N ALA A 56 -2.30 -3.05 -9.01
CA ALA A 56 -2.22 -2.53 -10.38
C ALA A 56 -1.94 -3.63 -11.42
N ILE A 57 -1.10 -4.62 -11.07
CA ILE A 57 -0.84 -5.78 -11.92
C ILE A 57 -2.08 -6.66 -12.04
N ALA A 58 -2.74 -6.98 -10.91
CA ALA A 58 -3.96 -7.79 -10.91
C ALA A 58 -5.09 -7.16 -11.73
N ASP A 59 -5.27 -5.84 -11.58
CA ASP A 59 -6.20 -5.03 -12.37
C ASP A 59 -5.88 -5.12 -13.86
N TYR A 60 -4.63 -4.86 -14.25
CA TYR A 60 -4.24 -4.92 -15.66
C TYR A 60 -4.49 -6.31 -16.27
N LEU A 61 -4.09 -7.37 -15.56
CA LEU A 61 -4.30 -8.76 -15.99
C LEU A 61 -5.78 -9.10 -16.13
N TYR A 62 -6.62 -8.71 -15.17
CA TYR A 62 -8.06 -8.96 -15.20
C TYR A 62 -8.73 -8.37 -16.44
N HIS A 63 -8.32 -7.17 -16.85
CA HIS A 63 -8.93 -6.45 -17.98
C HIS A 63 -8.33 -6.81 -19.34
N HIS A 64 -7.01 -7.05 -19.42
CA HIS A 64 -6.31 -7.20 -20.70
C HIS A 64 -5.93 -8.65 -21.04
N CYS A 65 -5.95 -9.54 -20.06
CA CYS A 65 -5.57 -10.95 -20.23
C CYS A 65 -6.68 -11.93 -19.80
N PRO A 66 -7.97 -11.72 -20.12
CA PRO A 66 -9.08 -12.52 -19.58
C PRO A 66 -8.99 -14.01 -19.92
N TYR A 67 -8.32 -14.37 -21.01
CA TYR A 67 -8.10 -15.73 -21.51
C TYR A 67 -7.01 -16.51 -20.75
N LEU A 68 -6.26 -15.87 -19.84
CA LEU A 68 -5.26 -16.56 -19.04
C LEU A 68 -5.87 -17.16 -17.77
N LYS A 69 -5.45 -18.36 -17.41
CA LYS A 69 -5.81 -18.96 -16.12
C LYS A 69 -5.14 -18.23 -14.97
N VAL A 70 -5.70 -18.34 -13.76
CA VAL A 70 -5.14 -17.69 -12.56
C VAL A 70 -3.73 -18.18 -12.24
N THR A 71 -3.39 -19.42 -12.58
CA THR A 71 -2.01 -19.93 -12.48
C THR A 71 -1.03 -19.08 -13.29
N ASN A 72 -1.43 -18.62 -14.48
CA ASN A 72 -0.62 -17.70 -15.27
C ASN A 72 -0.58 -16.30 -14.67
N TYR A 73 -1.69 -15.78 -14.10
CA TYR A 73 -1.67 -14.49 -13.39
C TYR A 73 -0.64 -14.48 -12.27
N LYS A 74 -0.61 -15.52 -11.43
CA LYS A 74 0.38 -15.66 -10.35
C LYS A 74 1.81 -15.63 -10.89
N GLY A 75 2.09 -16.42 -11.93
CA GLY A 75 3.42 -16.46 -12.56
C GLY A 75 3.84 -15.13 -13.19
N LEU A 76 2.89 -14.36 -13.76
CA LEU A 76 3.17 -13.04 -14.31
C LEU A 76 3.40 -12.00 -13.22
N VAL A 77 2.61 -12.02 -12.14
CA VAL A 77 2.84 -11.18 -10.96
C VAL A 77 4.24 -11.41 -10.42
N THR A 78 4.64 -12.66 -10.17
CA THR A 78 6.00 -12.99 -9.67
C THR A 78 7.10 -12.42 -10.58
N LYS A 79 6.95 -12.51 -11.91
CA LYS A 79 7.92 -11.97 -12.86
C LYS A 79 7.96 -10.44 -12.91
N LEU A 80 6.82 -9.79 -12.67
CA LEU A 80 6.73 -8.32 -12.66
C LEU A 80 7.26 -7.72 -11.37
N THR A 81 7.15 -8.45 -10.25
CA THR A 81 7.59 -8.01 -8.92
C THR A 81 8.95 -8.58 -8.49
N GLU A 82 9.62 -9.34 -9.36
CA GLU A 82 10.96 -9.88 -9.09
C GLU A 82 11.96 -8.73 -8.82
N PRO A 83 12.83 -8.83 -7.80
CA PRO A 83 13.73 -7.73 -7.43
C PRO A 83 14.60 -7.21 -8.60
N GLU A 84 15.17 -8.12 -9.40
CA GLU A 84 15.97 -7.77 -10.58
C GLU A 84 15.19 -6.90 -11.58
N ARG A 85 13.88 -7.18 -11.76
CA ARG A 85 13.03 -6.41 -12.66
C ARG A 85 12.83 -4.99 -12.17
N LEU A 86 12.57 -4.85 -10.89
CA LEU A 86 12.29 -3.56 -10.28
C LEU A 86 13.55 -2.71 -10.23
N THR A 87 14.71 -3.32 -9.96
CA THR A 87 16.02 -2.67 -10.13
C THR A 87 16.23 -2.20 -11.57
N LYS A 88 16.01 -3.06 -12.58
CA LYS A 88 16.15 -2.65 -13.99
C LYS A 88 15.23 -1.49 -14.37
N THR A 89 14.00 -1.50 -13.85
CA THR A 89 13.02 -0.44 -14.10
C THR A 89 13.46 0.87 -13.45
N TRP A 90 13.95 0.83 -12.20
CA TRP A 90 14.55 1.98 -11.52
C TRP A 90 15.71 2.61 -12.31
N LEU A 91 16.62 1.77 -12.81
CA LEU A 91 17.75 2.22 -13.63
C LEU A 91 17.27 2.82 -14.97
N HIS A 92 16.26 2.23 -15.60
CA HIS A 92 15.68 2.73 -16.85
C HIS A 92 15.00 4.10 -16.69
N LEU A 93 14.46 4.39 -15.50
CA LEU A 93 13.96 5.72 -15.15
C LEU A 93 15.09 6.75 -14.93
N GLY A 94 16.36 6.37 -15.04
CA GLY A 94 17.51 7.26 -14.85
C GLY A 94 17.75 7.64 -13.38
N LEU A 95 17.26 6.83 -12.44
CA LEU A 95 17.40 7.10 -11.00
C LEU A 95 18.64 6.45 -10.37
N GLY A 96 19.32 5.55 -11.08
CA GLY A 96 20.41 4.73 -10.53
C GLY A 96 21.63 5.48 -10.00
N ASP A 97 21.99 6.58 -10.66
CA ASP A 97 23.24 7.30 -10.37
C ASP A 97 23.15 8.08 -9.06
N ASP A 98 22.03 8.74 -8.82
CA ASP A 98 21.86 9.67 -7.69
C ASP A 98 20.98 9.11 -6.56
N TYR A 99 20.09 8.15 -6.87
CA TYR A 99 19.01 7.73 -5.98
C TYR A 99 18.95 6.21 -5.75
N PRO A 100 18.45 5.75 -4.60
CA PRO A 100 18.02 6.55 -3.45
C PRO A 100 19.21 7.25 -2.76
N PHE A 101 18.96 8.31 -2.00
CA PHE A 101 19.94 8.91 -1.09
C PHE A 101 20.40 7.85 -0.10
N MET A 102 21.71 7.64 -0.01
CA MET A 102 22.35 6.64 0.84
C MET A 102 23.78 7.06 1.14
N THR A 103 24.34 6.53 2.23
CA THR A 103 25.73 6.73 2.66
C THR A 103 26.76 6.08 1.73
N LEU A 104 26.45 4.89 1.17
CA LEU A 104 27.37 4.09 0.35
C LEU A 104 27.22 4.39 -1.15
N LYS A 105 27.63 5.57 -1.60
CA LYS A 105 27.46 6.00 -3.01
C LYS A 105 28.40 5.28 -3.99
N GLU A 106 29.64 5.00 -3.59
CA GLU A 106 30.68 4.42 -4.47
C GLU A 106 30.43 2.93 -4.79
N GLU A 107 29.51 2.27 -4.09
CA GLU A 107 29.18 0.85 -4.24
C GLU A 107 27.90 0.57 -5.04
N ARG A 108 27.25 1.59 -5.63
CA ARG A 108 25.97 1.46 -6.35
C ARG A 108 25.96 0.34 -7.42
N PRO A 109 26.98 0.20 -8.29
CA PRO A 109 27.00 -0.87 -9.28
C PRO A 109 27.02 -2.27 -8.65
N MET A 110 27.73 -2.43 -7.53
CA MET A 110 27.80 -3.70 -6.80
C MET A 110 26.49 -3.99 -6.06
N LEU A 111 25.87 -2.96 -5.46
CA LEU A 111 24.57 -3.09 -4.82
C LEU A 111 23.48 -3.52 -5.81
N ALA A 112 23.52 -3.02 -7.05
CA ALA A 112 22.53 -3.35 -8.09
C ALA A 112 22.57 -4.84 -8.50
N GLN A 113 23.68 -5.54 -8.25
CA GLN A 113 23.83 -6.97 -8.54
C GLN A 113 23.29 -7.88 -7.43
N ARG A 114 23.03 -7.32 -6.22
CA ARG A 114 22.46 -8.09 -5.12
C ARG A 114 20.97 -8.35 -5.38
N LEU A 115 20.50 -9.55 -5.02
CA LEU A 115 19.09 -9.93 -5.17
C LEU A 115 18.16 -8.92 -4.49
N HIS A 116 18.42 -8.60 -3.22
CA HIS A 116 17.73 -7.54 -2.50
C HIS A 116 18.65 -6.33 -2.41
N ASN A 117 18.16 -5.18 -2.88
CA ASN A 117 18.96 -3.97 -3.00
C ASN A 117 18.12 -2.69 -2.82
N PRO A 118 18.75 -1.52 -2.60
CA PRO A 118 18.02 -0.27 -2.40
C PRO A 118 17.19 0.21 -3.60
N PHE A 119 17.47 -0.27 -4.81
CA PHE A 119 16.79 0.20 -6.04
C PHE A 119 15.43 -0.47 -6.23
N GLU A 120 15.33 -1.78 -5.98
CA GLU A 120 14.04 -2.49 -5.98
C GLU A 120 13.13 -2.05 -4.82
N ALA A 121 13.75 -1.77 -3.67
CA ALA A 121 13.08 -1.18 -2.51
C ALA A 121 12.60 0.25 -2.83
N GLY A 122 13.48 1.09 -3.37
CA GLY A 122 13.15 2.45 -3.81
C GLY A 122 12.04 2.48 -4.85
N PHE A 123 12.01 1.54 -5.80
CA PHE A 123 10.92 1.46 -6.78
C PHE A 123 9.57 1.21 -6.11
N ARG A 124 9.49 0.26 -5.16
CA ARG A 124 8.25 0.04 -4.38
C ARG A 124 7.86 1.28 -3.60
N ALA A 125 8.82 1.94 -2.96
CA ALA A 125 8.57 3.18 -2.24
C ALA A 125 8.04 4.30 -3.14
N LEU A 126 8.60 4.43 -4.34
CA LEU A 126 8.12 5.39 -5.34
C LEU A 126 6.67 5.11 -5.73
N VAL A 127 6.29 3.84 -5.92
CA VAL A 127 4.89 3.46 -6.14
C VAL A 127 4.01 3.88 -4.96
N GLY A 128 4.45 3.61 -3.73
CA GLY A 128 3.74 4.04 -2.51
C GLY A 128 3.58 5.56 -2.43
N ALA A 129 4.61 6.32 -2.80
CA ALA A 129 4.57 7.78 -2.79
C ALA A 129 3.67 8.36 -3.88
N ILE A 130 3.69 7.80 -5.09
CA ILE A 130 2.77 8.22 -6.17
C ILE A 130 1.33 7.95 -5.72
N HIS A 131 1.06 6.82 -5.06
CA HIS A 131 -0.27 6.51 -4.52
C HIS A 131 -0.70 7.50 -3.44
N GLY A 132 0.13 7.73 -2.43
CA GLY A 132 -0.16 8.66 -1.35
C GLY A 132 -0.35 10.11 -1.83
N ASP A 133 0.34 10.52 -2.89
CA ASP A 133 0.27 11.88 -3.42
C ASP A 133 -0.83 12.09 -4.47
N ARG A 134 -1.00 11.11 -5.38
CA ARG A 134 -1.82 11.26 -6.59
C ARG A 134 -3.04 10.35 -6.62
N GLY A 135 -3.10 9.32 -5.78
CA GLY A 135 -4.16 8.32 -5.73
C GLY A 135 -3.96 7.14 -6.69
N TYR A 136 -4.79 6.11 -6.51
CA TYR A 136 -4.68 4.85 -7.27
C TYR A 136 -4.81 5.01 -8.80
N PRO A 137 -5.75 5.80 -9.38
CA PRO A 137 -5.88 5.86 -10.84
C PRO A 137 -4.60 6.35 -11.54
N GLN A 138 -3.95 7.37 -10.97
CA GLN A 138 -2.69 7.92 -11.47
C GLN A 138 -1.55 6.91 -11.29
N THR A 139 -1.46 6.28 -10.13
CA THR A 139 -0.45 5.25 -9.84
C THR A 139 -0.55 4.07 -10.80
N ARG A 140 -1.77 3.57 -11.01
CA ARG A 140 -2.08 2.50 -11.96
C ARG A 140 -1.62 2.87 -13.37
N ASN A 141 -1.99 4.05 -13.86
CA ASN A 141 -1.61 4.49 -15.20
C ASN A 141 -0.09 4.63 -15.35
N TRP A 142 0.58 5.15 -14.32
CA TRP A 142 2.04 5.24 -14.29
C TRP A 142 2.71 3.86 -14.33
N LEU A 143 2.25 2.91 -13.51
CA LEU A 143 2.73 1.53 -13.50
C LEU A 143 2.49 0.81 -14.83
N ILE A 144 1.33 1.04 -15.46
CA ILE A 144 1.03 0.47 -16.77
C ILE A 144 2.05 0.94 -17.81
N LYS A 145 2.34 2.25 -17.84
CA LYS A 145 3.28 2.85 -18.78
C LYS A 145 4.72 2.38 -18.56
N HIS A 146 5.19 2.38 -17.31
CA HIS A 146 6.61 2.23 -16.99
C HIS A 146 7.05 0.79 -16.66
N LEU A 147 6.11 -0.09 -16.27
CA LEU A 147 6.43 -1.46 -15.87
C LEU A 147 5.58 -2.50 -16.62
N ILE A 148 4.25 -2.39 -16.55
CA ILE A 148 3.38 -3.53 -16.89
C ILE A 148 3.25 -3.73 -18.40
N ALA A 149 2.83 -2.71 -19.16
CA ALA A 149 2.58 -2.84 -20.59
C ALA A 149 3.84 -3.24 -21.39
N PRO A 150 5.04 -2.67 -21.15
CA PRO A 150 6.27 -3.07 -21.86
C PRO A 150 6.61 -4.55 -21.69
N LEU A 151 6.29 -5.14 -20.52
CA LEU A 151 6.64 -6.52 -20.17
C LEU A 151 5.55 -7.52 -20.52
N LEU A 152 4.30 -7.07 -20.59
CA LEU A 152 3.14 -7.91 -20.90
C LEU A 152 2.67 -7.81 -22.35
N ALA A 153 3.26 -6.95 -23.20
CA ALA A 153 2.88 -6.80 -24.60
C ALA A 153 2.78 -8.14 -25.36
N ARG A 154 3.75 -9.05 -25.15
CA ARG A 154 3.77 -10.39 -25.77
C ARG A 154 2.63 -11.32 -25.32
N HIS A 155 1.98 -11.00 -24.21
CA HIS A 155 0.90 -11.81 -23.68
C HIS A 155 -0.45 -11.39 -24.21
N LEU A 156 -0.59 -10.19 -24.81
CA LEU A 156 -1.83 -9.65 -25.36
C LEU A 156 -2.34 -10.46 -26.56
N LYS A 157 -3.65 -10.72 -26.59
CA LYS A 157 -4.35 -11.40 -27.67
C LYS A 157 -5.65 -10.67 -27.99
N ASN A 158 -6.12 -10.80 -29.22
CA ASN A 158 -7.40 -10.22 -29.67
C ASN A 158 -8.63 -11.01 -29.20
N THR A 159 -8.51 -11.84 -28.17
CA THR A 159 -9.64 -12.60 -27.62
C THR A 159 -10.14 -11.97 -26.33
N THR A 160 -11.45 -11.86 -26.22
CA THR A 160 -12.16 -11.35 -25.05
C THR A 160 -12.76 -12.47 -24.20
N GLU A 161 -12.64 -13.73 -24.63
CA GLU A 161 -13.17 -14.87 -23.90
C GLU A 161 -12.43 -15.04 -22.56
N ARG A 162 -13.20 -15.13 -21.48
CA ARG A 162 -12.67 -15.22 -20.12
C ARG A 162 -12.56 -16.67 -19.67
N ALA A 163 -11.34 -17.08 -19.31
CA ALA A 163 -11.04 -18.48 -19.00
C ALA A 163 -11.59 -18.96 -17.65
N GLU A 164 -11.47 -18.14 -16.59
CA GLU A 164 -11.78 -18.55 -15.21
C GLU A 164 -12.37 -17.37 -14.40
N LEU A 165 -13.57 -16.88 -14.79
CA LEU A 165 -14.16 -15.66 -14.23
C LEU A 165 -14.12 -15.60 -12.70
N ASP A 166 -14.65 -16.61 -12.00
CA ASP A 166 -14.73 -16.62 -10.54
C ASP A 166 -13.37 -16.61 -9.86
N LEU A 167 -12.42 -17.40 -10.37
CA LEU A 167 -11.07 -17.46 -9.82
C LEU A 167 -10.32 -16.16 -10.06
N GLN A 168 -10.49 -15.55 -11.24
CA GLN A 168 -9.87 -14.28 -11.60
C GLN A 168 -10.45 -13.11 -10.77
N GLN A 169 -11.78 -13.08 -10.57
CA GLN A 169 -12.40 -12.11 -9.66
C GLN A 169 -11.88 -12.29 -8.23
N ARG A 170 -11.85 -13.52 -7.72
CA ARG A 170 -11.30 -13.79 -6.38
C ARG A 170 -9.82 -13.38 -6.26
N PHE A 171 -9.02 -13.58 -7.30
CA PHE A 171 -7.63 -13.16 -7.36
C PHE A 171 -7.50 -11.63 -7.29
N PHE A 172 -8.25 -10.92 -8.12
CA PHE A 172 -8.24 -9.45 -8.16
C PHE A 172 -8.79 -8.85 -6.87
N GLY A 173 -9.91 -9.36 -6.35
CA GLY A 173 -10.48 -8.95 -5.07
C GLY A 173 -9.57 -9.21 -3.88
N ASN A 174 -8.72 -10.24 -3.94
CA ASN A 174 -7.68 -10.45 -2.94
C ASN A 174 -6.61 -9.35 -2.97
N ALA A 175 -6.14 -8.97 -4.15
CA ALA A 175 -5.17 -7.88 -4.30
C ALA A 175 -5.78 -6.53 -3.87
N LEU A 176 -7.05 -6.29 -4.23
CA LEU A 176 -7.79 -5.08 -3.83
C LEU A 176 -7.92 -4.99 -2.31
N LEU A 177 -8.37 -6.06 -1.65
CA LEU A 177 -8.46 -6.07 -0.19
C LEU A 177 -7.12 -5.76 0.45
N LYS A 178 -6.05 -6.43 0.04
CA LYS A 178 -4.72 -6.21 0.61
C LYS A 178 -4.23 -4.78 0.43
N ALA A 179 -4.45 -4.19 -0.74
CA ALA A 179 -4.11 -2.79 -1.00
C ALA A 179 -4.91 -1.84 -0.11
N LEU A 180 -6.24 -2.01 0.01
CA LEU A 180 -7.08 -1.17 0.86
C LEU A 180 -6.68 -1.24 2.34
N LEU A 181 -6.35 -2.45 2.84
CA LEU A 181 -5.90 -2.64 4.22
C LEU A 181 -4.51 -2.03 4.46
N ALA A 182 -3.58 -2.18 3.50
CA ALA A 182 -2.25 -1.56 3.60
C ALA A 182 -2.35 -0.03 3.57
N ASP A 183 -3.24 0.50 2.74
CA ASP A 183 -3.54 1.94 2.64
C ASP A 183 -4.10 2.47 3.98
N TRP A 184 -5.07 1.75 4.56
CA TRP A 184 -5.63 2.09 5.86
C TRP A 184 -4.57 2.12 6.96
N LEU A 185 -3.76 1.05 7.06
CA LEU A 185 -2.67 0.95 8.05
C LEU A 185 -1.60 2.02 7.85
N TYR A 186 -1.28 2.36 6.60
CA TYR A 186 -0.29 3.39 6.28
C TYR A 186 -0.74 4.76 6.78
N HIS A 187 -2.02 5.12 6.60
CA HIS A 187 -2.54 6.43 6.98
C HIS A 187 -2.90 6.53 8.47
N HIS A 188 -3.54 5.53 9.05
CA HIS A 188 -4.04 5.58 10.43
C HIS A 188 -2.99 5.21 11.47
N LEU A 189 -1.99 4.40 11.11
CA LEU A 189 -0.91 3.98 12.00
C LEU A 189 0.44 4.59 11.54
N ASN A 190 0.45 5.88 11.23
CA ASN A 190 1.63 6.63 10.77
C ASN A 190 2.82 6.60 11.75
N ALA A 191 2.52 6.43 13.04
CA ALA A 191 3.42 6.36 14.17
C ALA A 191 4.13 5.02 14.35
N VAL A 192 3.59 3.95 13.75
CA VAL A 192 4.00 2.57 14.02
C VAL A 192 5.12 2.16 13.07
N GLU A 193 6.12 1.44 13.56
CA GLU A 193 7.20 0.96 12.68
C GLU A 193 6.71 -0.03 11.61
N PRO A 194 7.32 -0.03 10.40
CA PRO A 194 6.92 -0.90 9.28
C PRO A 194 6.79 -2.38 9.64
N LYS A 195 7.66 -2.90 10.52
CA LYS A 195 7.65 -4.32 10.95
C LYS A 195 6.33 -4.75 11.59
N TYR A 196 5.65 -3.83 12.29
CA TYR A 196 4.35 -4.11 12.90
C TYR A 196 3.19 -3.97 11.91
N LEU A 197 3.30 -3.05 10.93
CA LEU A 197 2.28 -2.90 9.87
C LEU A 197 2.09 -4.22 9.11
N SER A 198 3.17 -4.90 8.76
CA SER A 198 3.12 -6.22 8.11
C SER A 198 2.42 -7.28 8.97
N ARG A 199 2.57 -7.22 10.30
CA ARG A 199 1.86 -8.11 11.23
C ARG A 199 0.36 -7.80 11.24
N PHE A 200 0.00 -6.54 11.41
CA PHE A 200 -1.40 -6.08 11.42
C PHE A 200 -2.12 -6.39 10.11
N HIS A 201 -1.43 -6.18 8.98
CA HIS A 201 -1.96 -6.49 7.66
C HIS A 201 -2.32 -7.97 7.50
N ARG A 202 -1.46 -8.86 8.01
CA ARG A 202 -1.72 -10.30 8.03
C ARG A 202 -2.89 -10.66 8.95
N ASN A 203 -3.02 -10.00 10.09
CA ASN A 203 -4.14 -10.21 11.02
C ASN A 203 -5.47 -9.79 10.36
N LEU A 204 -5.53 -8.60 9.76
CA LEU A 204 -6.69 -8.12 8.98
C LEU A 204 -7.04 -9.01 7.79
N SER A 205 -6.06 -9.71 7.23
CA SER A 205 -6.25 -10.64 6.11
C SER A 205 -6.52 -12.08 6.54
N SER A 206 -6.67 -12.33 7.84
CA SER A 206 -6.85 -13.67 8.40
C SER A 206 -8.17 -14.32 7.98
N LYS A 207 -8.26 -15.65 8.11
CA LYS A 207 -9.49 -16.38 7.78
C LYS A 207 -10.67 -15.93 8.64
N GLU A 208 -10.42 -15.63 9.91
CA GLU A 208 -11.41 -15.17 10.89
C GLU A 208 -11.97 -13.80 10.50
N GLN A 209 -11.09 -12.82 10.27
CA GLN A 209 -11.46 -11.49 9.79
C GLN A 209 -12.25 -11.56 8.47
N LEU A 210 -11.83 -12.41 7.53
CA LEU A 210 -12.59 -12.63 6.29
C LEU A 210 -13.99 -13.22 6.49
N GLN A 211 -14.23 -14.01 7.55
CA GLN A 211 -15.59 -14.46 7.88
C GLN A 211 -16.42 -13.31 8.46
N GLN A 212 -15.83 -12.47 9.30
CA GLN A 212 -16.51 -11.28 9.85
C GLN A 212 -16.89 -10.32 8.73
N TYR A 213 -15.97 -10.00 7.82
CA TYR A 213 -16.26 -9.15 6.65
C TYR A 213 -17.34 -9.76 5.76
N LYS A 214 -17.31 -11.09 5.58
CA LYS A 214 -18.37 -11.80 4.86
C LYS A 214 -19.72 -11.61 5.56
N ALA A 215 -19.80 -11.84 6.86
CA ALA A 215 -21.03 -11.72 7.64
C ALA A 215 -21.65 -10.32 7.49
N LYS A 216 -20.86 -9.26 7.72
CA LYS A 216 -21.29 -7.87 7.52
C LYS A 216 -21.74 -7.60 6.08
N SER A 217 -20.99 -8.10 5.09
CA SER A 217 -21.35 -7.89 3.69
C SER A 217 -22.71 -8.50 3.28
N LEU A 218 -23.21 -9.53 3.99
CA LEU A 218 -24.53 -10.12 3.72
C LEU A 218 -25.66 -9.12 3.95
N GLU A 219 -25.52 -8.27 4.97
CA GLU A 219 -26.45 -7.19 5.28
C GLU A 219 -26.40 -6.06 4.24
N LEU A 220 -25.26 -5.93 3.56
CA LEU A 220 -24.99 -4.93 2.51
C LEU A 220 -25.27 -5.46 1.09
N GLY A 221 -26.02 -6.55 0.98
CA GLY A 221 -26.47 -7.10 -0.31
C GLY A 221 -25.60 -8.21 -0.90
N ASN A 222 -24.58 -8.70 -0.21
CA ASN A 222 -23.85 -9.89 -0.64
C ASN A 222 -24.78 -11.12 -0.61
N ARG A 223 -24.99 -11.75 -1.77
CA ARG A 223 -25.88 -12.91 -1.94
C ARG A 223 -25.18 -14.26 -1.72
N GLY A 224 -24.28 -14.32 -0.73
CA GLY A 224 -23.57 -15.55 -0.34
C GLY A 224 -22.19 -15.75 -0.98
N ALA A 225 -21.72 -14.80 -1.81
CA ALA A 225 -20.37 -14.82 -2.35
C ALA A 225 -19.33 -14.69 -1.22
N GLY A 226 -18.11 -15.21 -1.47
CA GLY A 226 -16.98 -14.93 -0.57
C GLY A 226 -16.65 -13.44 -0.58
N PHE A 227 -16.21 -12.89 0.56
CA PHE A 227 -16.00 -11.45 0.72
C PHE A 227 -15.09 -10.83 -0.36
N LYS A 228 -14.01 -11.52 -0.74
CA LYS A 228 -13.08 -11.05 -1.81
C LYS A 228 -13.79 -10.90 -3.16
N THR A 229 -14.69 -11.82 -3.49
CA THR A 229 -15.47 -11.77 -4.73
C THR A 229 -16.49 -10.65 -4.67
N PHE A 230 -17.18 -10.50 -3.54
CA PHE A 230 -18.11 -9.40 -3.35
C PHE A 230 -17.42 -8.03 -3.46
N LEU A 231 -16.29 -7.85 -2.76
CA LEU A 231 -15.48 -6.63 -2.79
C LEU A 231 -15.10 -6.22 -4.22
N ILE A 232 -14.64 -7.18 -5.05
CA ILE A 232 -14.28 -6.83 -6.43
C ILE A 232 -15.49 -6.53 -7.30
N GLN A 233 -16.63 -7.18 -7.05
CA GLN A 233 -17.88 -6.89 -7.77
C GLN A 233 -18.36 -5.47 -7.43
N THR A 234 -18.28 -5.07 -6.16
CA THR A 234 -18.55 -3.69 -5.72
C THR A 234 -17.61 -2.71 -6.43
N TYR A 235 -16.31 -2.99 -6.46
CA TYR A 235 -15.33 -2.14 -7.14
C TYR A 235 -15.56 -2.03 -8.64
N LEU A 236 -15.87 -3.14 -9.32
CA LEU A 236 -16.13 -3.14 -10.76
C LEU A 236 -17.42 -2.37 -11.09
N ALA A 237 -18.47 -2.51 -10.28
CA ALA A 237 -19.70 -1.74 -10.44
C ALA A 237 -19.47 -0.23 -10.26
N GLU A 238 -18.69 0.17 -9.25
CA GLU A 238 -18.28 1.56 -9.07
C GLU A 238 -17.48 2.08 -10.27
N ALA A 239 -16.57 1.26 -10.81
CA ALA A 239 -15.70 1.64 -11.92
C ALA A 239 -16.43 1.97 -13.22
N GLU A 240 -17.70 1.54 -13.39
CA GLU A 240 -18.50 1.84 -14.58
C GLU A 240 -18.81 3.34 -14.72
N ASN A 241 -19.01 4.04 -13.60
CA ASN A 241 -19.46 5.44 -13.58
C ASN A 241 -18.55 6.37 -12.76
N ASN A 242 -17.56 5.81 -12.06
CA ASN A 242 -16.68 6.54 -11.17
C ASN A 242 -15.24 6.55 -11.71
N ARG A 243 -14.62 7.73 -11.79
CA ARG A 243 -13.21 7.87 -12.22
C ARG A 243 -12.21 7.42 -11.14
N ASN A 244 -12.65 7.29 -9.90
CA ASN A 244 -11.84 6.82 -8.78
C ASN A 244 -12.61 5.83 -7.88
N PRO A 245 -12.95 4.64 -8.40
CA PRO A 245 -13.68 3.63 -7.65
C PRO A 245 -12.89 3.15 -6.42
N TYR A 246 -11.56 3.23 -6.45
CA TYR A 246 -10.70 2.85 -5.33
C TYR A 246 -11.02 3.67 -4.08
N ALA A 247 -11.09 4.99 -4.19
CA ALA A 247 -11.40 5.86 -3.04
C ALA A 247 -12.80 5.59 -2.49
N THR A 248 -13.81 5.43 -3.36
CA THR A 248 -15.18 5.13 -2.93
C THR A 248 -15.28 3.79 -2.21
N VAL A 249 -14.63 2.74 -2.73
CA VAL A 249 -14.61 1.43 -2.08
C VAL A 249 -13.78 1.45 -0.81
N TYR A 250 -12.71 2.24 -0.74
CA TYR A 250 -11.93 2.46 0.49
C TYR A 250 -12.79 3.07 1.60
N ASP A 251 -13.52 4.14 1.30
CA ASP A 251 -14.41 4.81 2.27
C ASP A 251 -15.52 3.86 2.73
N TRP A 252 -16.12 3.12 1.80
CA TRP A 252 -17.13 2.10 2.12
C TRP A 252 -16.57 0.98 3.00
N LEU A 253 -15.39 0.43 2.67
CA LEU A 253 -14.76 -0.63 3.44
C LEU A 253 -14.48 -0.15 4.88
N ASN A 254 -13.94 1.06 5.02
CA ASN A 254 -13.63 1.64 6.32
C ASN A 254 -14.88 1.87 7.17
N ARG A 255 -15.98 2.33 6.56
CA ARG A 255 -17.21 2.68 7.29
C ARG A 255 -18.05 1.45 7.65
N GLU A 256 -18.22 0.53 6.70
CA GLU A 256 -19.23 -0.53 6.82
C GLU A 256 -18.63 -1.89 7.20
N ILE A 257 -17.35 -2.13 6.90
CA ILE A 257 -16.75 -3.46 7.01
C ILE A 257 -15.70 -3.54 8.13
N LEU A 258 -14.73 -2.63 8.16
CA LEU A 258 -13.59 -2.76 9.07
C LEU A 258 -14.01 -2.59 10.53
N GLU A 259 -13.59 -3.54 11.36
CA GLU A 259 -13.53 -3.38 12.81
C GLU A 259 -12.07 -3.12 13.18
N THR A 260 -11.79 -1.95 13.75
CA THR A 260 -10.40 -1.48 13.94
C THR A 260 -9.92 -1.63 15.37
N ASP A 261 -10.80 -1.90 16.33
CA ASP A 261 -10.51 -1.79 17.77
C ASP A 261 -9.46 -2.80 18.22
N GLU A 262 -9.52 -4.04 17.72
CA GLU A 262 -8.50 -5.06 18.01
C GLU A 262 -7.10 -4.60 17.56
N ILE A 263 -7.00 -4.02 16.36
CA ILE A 263 -5.72 -3.57 15.79
C ILE A 263 -5.26 -2.27 16.45
N LEU A 264 -6.17 -1.37 16.77
CA LEU A 264 -5.86 -0.17 17.54
C LEU A 264 -5.35 -0.55 18.92
N ARG A 265 -5.93 -1.56 19.59
CA ARG A 265 -5.42 -2.08 20.85
C ARG A 265 -4.01 -2.62 20.72
N GLU A 266 -3.77 -3.48 19.73
CA GLU A 266 -2.42 -4.00 19.48
C GLU A 266 -1.42 -2.87 19.17
N ALA A 267 -1.82 -1.88 18.37
CA ALA A 267 -0.98 -0.73 18.01
C ALA A 267 -0.67 0.14 19.24
N ILE A 268 -1.67 0.43 20.07
CA ILE A 268 -1.49 1.16 21.34
C ILE A 268 -0.50 0.40 22.23
N ALA A 269 -0.66 -0.91 22.40
CA ALA A 269 0.24 -1.72 23.24
C ALA A 269 1.70 -1.69 22.75
N VAL A 270 1.91 -1.70 21.43
CA VAL A 270 3.25 -1.52 20.83
C VAL A 270 3.79 -0.13 21.13
N LEU A 271 3.01 0.92 20.89
CA LEU A 271 3.47 2.31 21.07
C LEU A 271 3.76 2.64 22.54
N LEU A 272 2.99 2.11 23.48
CA LEU A 272 3.26 2.22 24.91
C LEU A 272 4.59 1.54 25.28
N ARG A 273 4.87 0.36 24.71
CA ARG A 273 6.15 -0.34 24.90
C ARG A 273 7.33 0.46 24.33
N ASP A 274 7.10 1.18 23.23
CA ASP A 274 8.04 2.11 22.61
C ASP A 274 8.06 3.49 23.32
N GLN A 275 7.50 3.56 24.55
CA GLN A 275 7.50 4.72 25.44
C GLN A 275 6.83 5.97 24.84
N LYS A 276 5.90 5.80 23.89
CA LYS A 276 5.10 6.92 23.39
C LYS A 276 4.09 7.36 24.46
N PRO A 277 4.03 8.65 24.83
CA PRO A 277 3.07 9.12 25.83
C PRO A 277 1.62 8.89 25.40
N GLN A 278 0.72 8.55 26.34
CA GLN A 278 -0.70 8.36 26.06
C GLN A 278 -1.33 9.56 25.31
N LYS A 279 -1.04 10.79 25.75
CA LYS A 279 -1.50 12.02 25.09
C LYS A 279 -1.02 12.13 23.64
N TRP A 280 0.17 11.62 23.35
CA TRP A 280 0.71 11.55 22.01
C TRP A 280 -0.02 10.50 21.17
N ILE A 281 -0.30 9.33 21.72
CA ILE A 281 -1.03 8.25 21.04
C ILE A 281 -2.46 8.70 20.69
N ILE A 282 -3.17 9.28 21.66
CA ILE A 282 -4.53 9.83 21.46
C ILE A 282 -4.56 10.83 20.30
N ARG A 283 -3.55 11.70 20.20
CA ARG A 283 -3.48 12.71 19.14
C ARG A 283 -3.12 12.13 17.78
N ASN A 284 -2.08 11.30 17.71
CA ASN A 284 -1.46 10.92 16.44
C ASN A 284 -1.97 9.59 15.89
N VAL A 285 -2.61 8.76 16.71
CA VAL A 285 -3.16 7.45 16.31
C VAL A 285 -4.68 7.47 16.34
N LEU A 286 -5.27 7.98 17.43
CA LEU A 286 -6.74 8.04 17.56
C LEU A 286 -7.35 9.30 16.92
N GLY A 287 -6.52 10.26 16.49
CA GLY A 287 -6.97 11.45 15.76
C GLY A 287 -7.64 12.54 16.61
N TYR A 288 -7.59 12.44 17.94
CA TYR A 288 -8.23 13.44 18.82
C TYR A 288 -7.31 14.65 19.03
N ALA A 289 -7.78 15.82 18.60
CA ALA A 289 -7.07 17.08 18.83
C ALA A 289 -6.93 17.38 20.32
N SER A 290 -6.00 18.27 20.71
CA SER A 290 -5.77 18.59 22.13
C SER A 290 -6.98 19.18 22.86
N LYS A 291 -7.89 19.83 22.12
CA LYS A 291 -9.17 20.33 22.65
C LYS A 291 -10.17 19.22 22.97
N ASP A 292 -10.04 18.07 22.32
CA ASP A 292 -10.93 16.90 22.43
C ASP A 292 -10.25 15.77 23.23
N TYR A 293 -9.26 16.11 24.05
CA TYR A 293 -8.40 15.12 24.72
C TYR A 293 -9.18 14.20 25.65
N GLN A 294 -10.22 14.68 26.35
CA GLN A 294 -11.00 13.83 27.25
C GLN A 294 -11.79 12.76 26.51
N LEU A 295 -12.47 13.13 25.42
CA LEU A 295 -13.14 12.17 24.53
C LEU A 295 -12.13 11.13 23.99
N GLY A 296 -10.95 11.60 23.58
CA GLY A 296 -9.88 10.71 23.13
C GLY A 296 -9.33 9.80 24.23
N ARG A 297 -9.32 10.27 25.48
CA ARG A 297 -8.92 9.48 26.66
C ARG A 297 -9.95 8.42 26.98
N GLU A 298 -11.25 8.74 26.95
CA GLU A 298 -12.34 7.77 27.10
C GLU A 298 -12.23 6.68 26.04
N ARG A 299 -12.12 7.07 24.76
CA ARG A 299 -11.95 6.13 23.64
C ARG A 299 -10.68 5.27 23.78
N PHE A 300 -9.60 5.83 24.29
CA PHE A 300 -8.36 5.08 24.54
C PHE A 300 -8.56 3.92 25.51
N TYR A 301 -9.24 4.16 26.64
CA TYR A 301 -9.51 3.12 27.64
C TYR A 301 -10.58 2.12 27.17
N GLU A 302 -11.57 2.58 26.42
CA GLU A 302 -12.56 1.72 25.76
C GLU A 302 -11.87 0.71 24.82
N ILE A 303 -10.95 1.18 23.97
CA ILE A 303 -10.18 0.31 23.05
C ILE A 303 -9.33 -0.69 23.83
N LEU A 304 -8.77 -0.31 24.99
CA LEU A 304 -7.97 -1.21 25.82
C LEU A 304 -8.81 -2.21 26.63
N GLU A 305 -10.14 -2.01 26.73
CA GLU A 305 -11.02 -2.69 27.68
C GLU A 305 -10.53 -2.54 29.14
N GLU A 306 -10.02 -1.35 29.49
CA GLU A 306 -9.53 -1.02 30.82
C GLU A 306 -10.42 0.03 31.50
N GLU A 307 -10.52 -0.02 32.83
CA GLU A 307 -11.20 1.03 33.58
C GLU A 307 -10.38 2.33 33.55
N MET A 308 -11.03 3.43 33.18
CA MET A 308 -10.40 4.73 33.18
C MET A 308 -10.12 5.17 34.64
N PRO A 309 -8.87 5.46 35.03
CA PRO A 309 -8.57 5.87 36.39
C PRO A 309 -9.25 7.20 36.69
N THR A 310 -9.93 7.24 37.83
CA THR A 310 -10.50 8.46 38.41
C THR A 310 -9.35 9.37 38.83
N THR A 311 -9.33 10.58 38.27
CA THR A 311 -8.38 11.64 38.62
C THR A 311 -8.54 12.09 40.06
#